data_AF-A0AAE0ZF08-F1
#
_entry.id   AF-A0AAE0ZF08-F1
#
_cell.length_a   1.000
_cell.length_b   1.000
_cell.length_c   1.000
_cell.angle_alpha   90.00
_cell.angle_beta   90.00
_cell.angle_gamma   90.00
#
_symmetry.space_group_name_H-M   'P 1'
#
loop_
_entity.id
_entity.type
_entity.pdbx_description
1 polymer ?
#
loop_
_entity_poly.entity_id
_entity_poly.type
_entity_poly.pdbx_seq_one_letter_code
_entity_poly.pdbx_strand_id
1 'polypeptide(L)'
;MVTRLQLQKMRQDRDELARTFAACIKGQASFCQFDVKCTCGDYVSCSGQMIQDTLIVGLADNNICLDVLGQVDQDMLLDNTICFIEAKNSGKRSAGRISPTPTMSTPASINTESSTYRQKERKHLAG
;
A
#
# COMPACT_ATOMS: atom_id res chain seq x y z
N MET A 1 0.06 -21.15 20.49
CA MET A 1 -1.21 -21.16 19.72
C MET A 1 -1.98 -19.84 19.78
N VAL A 2 -2.17 -19.24 20.96
CA VAL A 2 -2.90 -17.96 21.13
C VAL A 2 -2.28 -16.82 20.31
N THR A 3 -0.94 -16.70 20.28
CA THR A 3 -0.22 -15.67 19.52
C THR A 3 -0.46 -15.77 18.01
N ARG A 4 -0.50 -16.99 17.46
CA ARG A 4 -0.81 -17.26 16.05
C ARG A 4 -2.25 -16.88 15.69
N LEU A 5 -3.21 -17.18 16.59
CA LEU A 5 -4.61 -16.78 16.39
C LEU A 5 -4.77 -15.26 16.42
N GLN A 6 -4.04 -14.58 17.31
CA GLN A 6 -4.03 -13.11 17.36
C GLN A 6 -3.46 -12.52 16.07
N LEU A 7 -2.35 -13.08 15.55
CA LEU A 7 -1.75 -12.66 14.28
C LEU A 7 -2.77 -12.71 13.14
N GLN A 8 -3.45 -13.85 12.96
CA GLN A 8 -4.46 -14.04 11.90
C GLN A 8 -5.67 -13.10 12.01
N LYS A 9 -5.94 -12.55 13.20
CA LYS A 9 -7.04 -11.62 13.43
C LYS A 9 -6.64 -10.15 13.27
N MET A 10 -5.36 -9.85 13.04
CA MET A 10 -4.90 -8.49 12.83
C MET A 10 -5.52 -7.89 11.56
N ARG A 11 -5.95 -6.64 11.66
CA ARG A 11 -6.51 -5.85 10.57
C ARG A 11 -5.85 -4.48 10.58
N GLN A 12 -5.61 -3.93 9.41
CA GLN A 12 -5.11 -2.58 9.23
C GLN A 12 -6.21 -1.58 9.64
N ASP A 13 -5.86 -0.57 10.40
CA ASP A 13 -6.78 0.53 10.69
C ASP A 13 -6.97 1.45 9.47
N ARG A 14 -8.10 2.17 9.41
CA ARG A 14 -8.50 2.97 8.22
C ARG A 14 -7.46 4.01 7.78
N ASP A 15 -6.74 4.60 8.74
CA ASP A 15 -5.75 5.65 8.50
C ASP A 15 -4.30 5.18 8.72
N GLU A 16 -4.12 3.89 9.00
CA GLU A 16 -2.80 3.31 9.24
C GLU A 16 -2.04 3.10 7.92
N LEU A 17 -0.74 3.42 7.92
CA LEU A 17 0.13 3.13 6.78
C LEU A 17 0.46 1.64 6.70
N ALA A 18 0.55 1.10 5.49
CA ALA A 18 0.86 -0.32 5.28
C ALA A 18 2.19 -0.75 5.93
N ARG A 19 3.22 0.12 5.91
CA ARG A 19 4.48 -0.14 6.63
C ARG A 19 4.32 -0.24 8.15
N THR A 20 3.43 0.54 8.75
CA THR A 20 3.18 0.54 10.19
C THR A 20 2.47 -0.75 10.57
N PHE A 21 1.44 -1.10 9.81
CA PHE A 21 0.71 -2.34 9.98
C PHE A 21 1.63 -3.57 9.84
N ALA A 22 2.49 -3.59 8.81
CA ALA A 22 3.48 -4.64 8.62
C ALA A 22 4.46 -4.73 9.80
N ALA A 23 4.88 -3.61 10.39
CA ALA A 23 5.74 -3.61 11.57
C ALA A 23 5.04 -4.22 12.80
N CYS A 24 3.76 -3.92 13.00
CA CYS A 24 2.95 -4.52 14.06
C CYS A 24 2.81 -6.05 13.86
N ILE A 25 2.53 -6.49 12.63
CA ILE A 25 2.47 -7.93 12.30
C ILE A 25 3.83 -8.59 12.57
N LYS A 26 4.94 -7.98 12.13
CA LYS A 26 6.30 -8.48 12.40
C LYS A 26 6.56 -8.63 13.91
N GLY A 27 6.14 -7.64 14.71
CA GLY A 27 6.23 -7.69 16.16
C GLY A 27 5.45 -8.87 16.76
N GLN A 28 4.21 -9.08 16.33
CA GLN A 28 3.38 -10.19 16.81
C GLN A 28 3.89 -11.56 16.32
N ALA A 29 4.38 -11.63 15.08
CA ALA A 29 4.90 -12.85 14.48
C ALA A 29 6.17 -13.37 15.18
N SER A 30 6.96 -12.48 15.79
CA SER A 30 8.16 -12.87 16.56
C SER A 30 7.84 -13.84 17.71
N PHE A 31 6.60 -13.83 18.23
CA PHE A 31 6.12 -14.72 19.29
C PHE A 31 5.39 -15.99 18.78
N CYS A 32 5.35 -16.21 17.47
CA CYS A 32 4.55 -17.28 16.87
C CYS A 32 5.34 -18.57 16.57
N GLN A 33 6.67 -18.56 16.64
CA GLN A 33 7.56 -19.71 16.40
C GLN A 33 7.19 -20.49 15.13
N PHE A 34 7.39 -19.90 13.96
CA PHE A 34 6.97 -20.46 12.65
C PHE A 34 7.98 -21.44 12.04
N ASP A 35 8.72 -22.16 12.87
CA ASP A 35 9.72 -23.11 12.39
C ASP A 35 9.09 -24.49 12.21
N VAL A 36 9.24 -25.04 11.01
CA VAL A 36 8.75 -26.36 10.63
C VAL A 36 9.94 -27.28 10.41
N LYS A 37 9.88 -28.47 10.99
CA LYS A 37 10.91 -29.48 10.78
C LYS A 37 10.76 -30.07 9.37
N CYS A 38 11.80 -29.95 8.57
CA CYS A 38 11.89 -30.53 7.24
C CYS A 38 12.19 -32.03 7.33
N THR A 39 11.84 -32.77 6.28
CA THR A 39 12.14 -34.21 6.14
C THR A 39 13.64 -34.49 6.12
N CYS A 40 14.48 -33.53 5.72
CA CYS A 40 15.94 -33.64 5.76
C CYS A 40 16.53 -33.51 7.19
N GLY A 41 15.72 -33.14 8.19
CA GLY A 41 16.16 -32.96 9.57
C GLY A 41 16.38 -31.51 9.99
N ASP A 42 16.48 -30.58 9.05
CA ASP A 42 16.64 -29.14 9.31
C ASP A 42 15.33 -28.45 9.69
N TYR A 43 15.42 -27.26 10.27
CA TYR A 43 14.27 -26.38 10.53
C TYR A 43 14.20 -25.27 9.48
N VAL A 44 13.03 -25.11 8.88
CA VAL A 44 12.74 -24.06 7.91
C VAL A 44 11.72 -23.10 8.52
N SER A 45 12.02 -21.80 8.49
CA SER A 45 11.11 -20.78 8.99
C SER A 45 10.13 -20.35 7.91
N CYS A 46 8.82 -20.53 8.14
CA CYS A 46 7.77 -19.98 7.28
C CYS A 46 7.26 -18.61 7.76
N SER A 47 7.97 -17.96 8.69
CA SER A 47 7.56 -16.69 9.30
C SER A 47 7.29 -15.60 8.27
N GLY A 48 8.15 -15.46 7.25
CA GLY A 48 8.00 -14.45 6.20
C GLY A 48 6.69 -14.58 5.42
N GLN A 49 6.36 -15.81 5.01
CA GLN A 49 5.11 -16.13 4.32
C GLN A 49 3.90 -15.82 5.20
N MET A 50 3.93 -16.23 6.47
CA MET A 50 2.83 -15.97 7.42
C MET A 50 2.60 -14.47 7.66
N ILE A 51 3.67 -13.67 7.72
CA ILE A 51 3.60 -12.21 7.85
C ILE A 51 2.98 -11.60 6.59
N GLN A 52 3.40 -12.06 5.41
CA GLN A 52 2.90 -11.57 4.12
C GLN A 52 1.42 -11.91 3.93
N ASP A 53 1.01 -13.14 4.21
CA ASP A 53 -0.40 -13.56 4.13
C ASP A 53 -1.27 -12.74 5.08
N THR A 54 -0.81 -12.56 6.32
CA THR A 54 -1.51 -11.74 7.32
C THR A 54 -1.62 -10.28 6.87
N LEU A 55 -0.56 -9.74 6.27
CA LEU A 55 -0.55 -8.37 5.73
C LEU A 55 -1.60 -8.22 4.63
N ILE A 56 -1.59 -9.09 3.62
CA ILE A 56 -2.48 -9.01 2.45
C ILE A 56 -3.94 -9.15 2.86
N VAL A 57 -4.25 -10.21 3.63
CA VAL A 57 -5.62 -10.47 4.09
C VAL A 57 -6.07 -9.40 5.07
N GLY A 58 -5.15 -8.82 5.84
CA GLY A 58 -5.36 -7.79 6.85
C GLY A 58 -5.63 -6.38 6.33
N LEU A 59 -5.44 -6.11 5.03
CA LEU A 59 -5.59 -4.76 4.47
C LEU A 59 -7.00 -4.20 4.67
N ALA A 60 -7.08 -2.89 4.94
CA ALA A 60 -8.35 -2.19 5.11
C ALA A 60 -9.12 -2.06 3.78
N ASP A 61 -8.40 -1.97 2.66
CA ASP A 61 -8.97 -1.85 1.31
C ASP A 61 -8.92 -3.19 0.56
N ASN A 62 -10.08 -3.84 0.47
CA ASN A 62 -10.21 -5.12 -0.23
C ASN A 62 -9.83 -5.06 -1.71
N ASN A 63 -9.99 -3.92 -2.38
CA ASN A 63 -9.58 -3.80 -3.78
C ASN A 63 -8.06 -3.81 -3.92
N ILE A 64 -7.32 -3.26 -2.94
CA ILE A 64 -5.85 -3.35 -2.95
C ILE A 64 -5.41 -4.78 -2.63
N CYS A 65 -6.10 -5.48 -1.74
CA CYS A 65 -5.87 -6.90 -1.50
C CYS A 65 -5.99 -7.71 -2.81
N LEU A 66 -7.07 -7.50 -3.57
CA LEU A 66 -7.25 -8.14 -4.87
C LEU A 66 -6.17 -7.75 -5.89
N ASP A 67 -5.73 -6.48 -5.90
CA ASP A 67 -4.64 -6.01 -6.75
C ASP A 67 -3.30 -6.71 -6.44
N VAL A 68 -3.03 -7.01 -5.16
CA VAL A 68 -1.83 -7.75 -4.74
C VAL A 68 -1.95 -9.21 -5.18
N LEU A 69 -3.09 -9.85 -4.91
CA LEU A 69 -3.34 -11.26 -5.26
C LEU A 69 -3.37 -11.49 -6.78
N GLY A 70 -3.66 -10.46 -7.57
CA GLY A 70 -3.66 -10.52 -9.03
C GLY A 70 -2.28 -10.35 -9.69
N GLN A 71 -1.19 -10.20 -8.91
CA GLN A 71 0.16 -10.09 -9.47
C GLN A 71 0.62 -11.37 -10.15
N VAL A 72 1.44 -11.23 -11.20
CA VAL A 72 2.05 -12.40 -11.87
C VAL A 72 3.13 -13.01 -11.00
N ASP A 73 3.90 -12.16 -10.31
CA ASP A 73 4.89 -12.59 -9.34
C ASP A 73 4.22 -12.81 -7.98
N GLN A 74 3.96 -14.07 -7.66
CA GLN A 74 3.36 -14.49 -6.39
C GLN A 74 4.41 -14.69 -5.28
N ASP A 75 5.70 -14.70 -5.64
CA ASP A 75 6.82 -14.89 -4.70
C ASP A 75 7.53 -13.55 -4.37
N MET A 76 6.82 -12.43 -4.55
CA MET A 76 7.33 -11.11 -4.22
C MET A 76 7.80 -11.05 -2.76
N LEU A 77 8.99 -10.48 -2.53
CA LEU A 77 9.47 -10.21 -1.18
C LEU A 77 8.50 -9.30 -0.40
N LEU A 78 8.46 -9.48 0.91
CA LEU A 78 7.57 -8.71 1.81
C LEU A 78 7.73 -7.20 1.64
N ASP A 79 8.96 -6.70 1.53
CA ASP A 79 9.20 -5.25 1.37
C ASP A 79 8.71 -4.74 0.00
N ASN A 80 8.83 -5.54 -1.07
CA ASN A 80 8.26 -5.22 -2.37
C ASN A 80 6.72 -5.18 -2.33
N THR A 81 6.11 -6.11 -1.58
CA THR A 81 4.67 -6.15 -1.34
C THR A 81 4.19 -4.89 -0.62
N ILE A 82 4.90 -4.46 0.42
CA ILE A 82 4.59 -3.22 1.15
C ILE A 82 4.69 -2.01 0.21
N CYS A 83 5.78 -1.89 -0.56
CA CYS A 83 5.95 -0.81 -1.54
C CYS A 83 4.82 -0.77 -2.57
N PHE A 84 4.41 -1.93 -3.08
CA PHE A 84 3.30 -2.04 -4.02
C PHE A 84 1.97 -1.55 -3.41
N ILE A 85 1.66 -1.98 -2.19
CA ILE A 85 0.46 -1.55 -1.44
C ILE A 85 0.47 -0.03 -1.22
N GLU A 86 1.61 0.54 -0.83
CA GLU A 86 1.75 1.99 -0.62
C GLU A 86 1.57 2.78 -1.92
N ALA A 87 2.12 2.30 -3.04
CA ALA A 87 1.94 2.91 -4.34
C ALA A 87 0.45 2.92 -4.77
N LYS A 88 -0.26 1.80 -4.58
CA LYS A 88 -1.70 1.71 -4.85
C LYS A 88 -2.53 2.63 -3.97
N ASN A 89 -2.24 2.68 -2.67
CA ASN A 89 -2.89 3.60 -1.72
C ASN A 89 -2.69 5.07 -2.12
N SER A 90 -1.46 5.46 -2.45
CA SER A 90 -1.14 6.82 -2.89
C SER A 90 -1.85 7.18 -4.20
N GLY A 91 -1.89 6.25 -5.15
CA GLY A 91 -2.60 6.41 -6.43
C GLY A 91 -4.10 6.65 -6.23
N LYS A 92 -4.77 5.85 -5.39
CA LYS A 92 -6.19 6.03 -5.07
C LYS A 92 -6.47 7.37 -4.38
N ARG A 93 -5.66 7.71 -3.37
CA ARG A 93 -5.77 9.01 -2.66
C ARG A 93 -5.60 10.18 -3.62
N SER A 94 -4.69 10.08 -4.58
CA SER A 94 -4.45 11.12 -5.59
C SER A 94 -5.59 11.22 -6.60
N ALA A 95 -6.09 10.09 -7.11
CA ALA A 95 -7.22 10.06 -8.06
C ALA A 95 -8.50 10.64 -7.45
N GLY A 96 -8.78 10.36 -6.17
CA GLY A 96 -9.91 10.95 -5.45
C GLY A 96 -9.85 12.48 -5.34
N ARG A 97 -8.66 13.08 -5.41
CA ARG A 97 -8.47 14.54 -5.39
C ARG A 97 -8.58 15.18 -6.77
N ILE A 98 -8.41 14.40 -7.85
CA ILE A 98 -8.40 14.89 -9.23
C ILE A 98 -9.80 14.78 -9.86
N SER A 99 -10.69 13.94 -9.34
CA SER A 99 -12.06 13.84 -9.86
C SER A 99 -12.83 15.14 -9.58
N PRO A 100 -13.22 15.92 -10.60
CA PRO A 100 -14.07 17.07 -10.39
C PRO A 100 -15.46 16.55 -10.05
N THR A 101 -15.88 16.68 -8.79
CA THR A 101 -17.29 16.58 -8.45
C THR A 101 -18.05 17.57 -9.33
N PRO A 102 -19.06 17.15 -10.13
CA PRO A 102 -19.93 18.09 -10.81
C PRO A 102 -20.85 18.69 -9.76
N THR A 103 -20.36 19.70 -9.05
CA THR A 103 -21.21 20.53 -8.19
C THR A 103 -22.08 21.37 -9.11
N MET A 104 -23.32 20.93 -9.34
CA MET A 104 -24.36 21.81 -9.85
C MET A 104 -24.62 22.91 -8.81
N SER A 105 -23.96 24.05 -8.94
CA SER A 105 -24.48 25.36 -8.53
C SER A 105 -23.59 26.51 -9.01
N THR A 106 -24.10 27.24 -10.01
CA THR A 106 -23.88 28.66 -10.36
C THR A 106 -22.52 29.13 -10.91
N PRO A 107 -22.50 29.99 -11.94
CA PRO A 107 -21.27 30.51 -12.54
C PRO A 107 -20.79 31.75 -11.79
N ALA A 108 -19.55 31.75 -11.34
CA ALA A 108 -18.84 32.97 -10.95
C ALA A 108 -17.40 32.90 -11.46
N SER A 109 -17.18 33.63 -12.55
CA SER A 109 -15.99 34.36 -12.97
C SER A 109 -14.58 33.84 -12.59
N ILE A 110 -13.85 33.43 -13.64
CA ILE A 110 -12.47 33.80 -14.00
C ILE A 110 -11.52 34.17 -12.84
N ASN A 111 -10.43 33.40 -12.70
CA ASN A 111 -9.08 33.98 -12.80
C ASN A 111 -8.05 32.93 -13.24
N THR A 112 -7.48 33.23 -14.40
CA THR A 112 -6.39 32.54 -15.09
C THR A 112 -5.14 32.50 -14.22
N GLU A 113 -4.77 31.32 -13.71
CA GLU A 113 -3.45 31.11 -13.13
C GLU A 113 -2.41 31.06 -14.25
N SER A 114 -1.57 32.09 -14.26
CA SER A 114 -0.47 32.25 -15.20
C SER A 114 0.59 31.18 -14.90
N SER A 115 0.58 30.10 -15.68
CA SER A 115 1.62 29.06 -15.64
C SER A 115 2.98 29.65 -16.01
N THR A 116 3.94 29.57 -15.08
CA THR A 116 5.31 30.11 -15.18
C THR A 116 6.14 29.47 -16.30
N TYR A 117 5.69 28.35 -16.87
CA TYR A 117 6.37 27.68 -17.98
C TYR A 117 6.29 28.47 -19.29
N ARG A 118 5.21 29.24 -19.54
CA ARG A 118 5.05 30.01 -20.79
C ARG A 118 5.84 31.32 -20.84
N GLN A 119 6.37 31.79 -19.72
CA GLN A 119 7.04 33.09 -19.65
C GLN A 119 8.51 33.04 -20.08
N LYS A 120 9.12 31.85 -20.10
CA LYS A 120 10.51 31.65 -20.50
C LYS A 120 10.71 31.68 -22.02
N GLU A 121 9.73 31.21 -22.80
CA GLU A 121 9.84 31.18 -24.27
C GLU A 121 9.71 32.57 -24.92
N ARG A 122 9.01 33.52 -24.29
CA ARG A 122 8.86 34.87 -24.85
C ARG A 122 10.07 35.78 -24.68
N LYS A 123 11.01 35.45 -23.79
CA LYS A 123 12.21 36.28 -23.55
C LYS A 123 13.40 35.94 -24.45
N HIS A 124 13.31 34.90 -25.28
CA HIS A 124 14.41 34.48 -26.15
C HIS A 124 14.21 34.80 -27.64
N LEU A 125 13.14 35.51 -28.00
CA LEU A 125 12.86 35.91 -29.40
C LEU A 125 12.80 37.42 -29.63
N ALA A 126 13.17 38.22 -28.63
CA ALA A 126 13.31 39.67 -28.74
C ALA A 126 14.64 40.08 -28.10
N GLY A 127 15.72 39.91 -28.87
CA GLY A 127 17.09 40.25 -28.53
C GLY A 127 17.97 39.96 -29.72
#